data_AF-A0AAW9CSF0-F1
#
_entry.id   AF-A0AAW9CSF0-F1
#
_cell.length_a   1.000
_cell.length_b   1.000
_cell.length_c   1.000
_cell.angle_alpha   90.00
_cell.angle_beta   90.00
_cell.angle_gamma   90.00
#
_symmetry.space_group_name_H-M   'P 1'
#
loop_
_entity.id
_entity.type
_entity.pdbx_description
1 polymer ?
#
loop_
_entity_poly.entity_id
_entity_poly.type
_entity_poly.pdbx_seq_one_letter_code
_entity_poly.pdbx_strand_id
1 'polypeptide(L)' 'MEFETIKLCAECAELHGQPSTVTSEHLVMVGAGVFQGECREEHYECSTCGAAFARVLTGEAESRVWLAVNSIQH' A
#
# COMPACT_ATOMS: atom_id res chain seq x y z
N MET A 1 6.81 20.06 -17.07
CA MET A 1 5.89 19.07 -16.49
C MET A 1 6.50 18.66 -15.18
N GLU A 2 6.06 19.31 -14.10
CA GLU A 2 6.40 18.90 -12.76
C GLU A 2 5.60 17.62 -12.53
N PHE A 3 6.28 16.49 -12.47
CA PHE A 3 5.66 15.26 -12.00
C PHE A 3 5.22 15.57 -10.57
N GLU A 4 3.92 15.79 -10.35
CA GLU A 4 3.36 15.84 -9.00
C GLU A 4 3.55 14.45 -8.40
N THR A 5 4.73 14.22 -7.85
CA THR A 5 4.97 13.12 -6.93
C THR A 5 3.96 13.34 -5.82
N ILE A 6 2.99 12.42 -5.68
CA ILE A 6 2.06 12.44 -4.56
C ILE A 6 2.92 12.58 -3.30
N LYS A 7 2.84 13.73 -2.62
CA LYS A 7 3.55 13.92 -1.36
C LYS A 7 2.87 13.05 -0.34
N LEU A 8 3.49 11.92 -0.02
CA LEU A 8 3.09 11.06 1.08
C LEU A 8 3.05 11.91 2.36
N CYS A 9 2.02 11.71 3.20
CA CYS A 9 2.05 12.22 4.56
C CYS A 9 3.15 11.49 5.36
N ALA A 10 3.53 12.03 6.52
CA ALA A 10 4.55 11.43 7.38
C ALA A 10 4.24 9.97 7.68
N GLU A 11 2.99 9.66 8.06
CA GLU A 11 2.56 8.31 8.38
C GLU A 11 2.68 7.35 7.18
N CYS A 12 2.29 7.78 5.98
CA CYS A 12 2.43 6.97 4.77
C CYS A 12 3.90 6.74 4.38
N ALA A 13 4.75 7.76 4.56
CA ALA A 13 6.18 7.64 4.32
C ALA A 13 6.84 6.66 5.30
N GLU A 14 6.40 6.65 6.56
CA GLU A 14 6.87 5.72 7.59
C GLU A 14 6.32 4.30 7.41
N LEU A 15 5.07 4.18 6.92
CA LEU A 15 4.42 2.89 6.71
C LEU A 15 5.04 2.11 5.55
N HIS A 16 5.58 2.80 4.55
CA HIS A 16 6.27 2.14 3.43
C HIS A 16 7.43 1.27 3.91
N GLY A 17 7.41 -0.02 3.54
CA GLY A 17 8.40 -1.02 3.95
C GLY A 17 8.14 -1.61 5.34
N GLN A 18 7.12 -1.16 6.08
CA GLN A 18 6.74 -1.79 7.34
C GLN A 18 6.08 -3.14 7.11
N PRO A 19 6.17 -4.07 8.07
CA PRO A 19 5.47 -5.34 7.99
C PRO A 19 3.96 -5.15 7.80
N SER A 20 3.36 -6.00 6.96
CA SER A 20 1.91 -6.04 6.71
C SER A 20 1.09 -6.25 7.98
N THR A 21 1.67 -6.74 9.08
CA THR A 21 1.00 -6.89 10.37
C THR A 21 0.75 -5.55 11.08
N VAL A 22 1.43 -4.47 10.67
CA VAL A 22 1.20 -3.12 11.21
C VAL A 22 -0.18 -2.64 10.76
N THR A 23 -1.02 -2.30 11.73
CA THR A 23 -2.36 -1.74 11.48
C THR A 23 -2.26 -0.26 11.22
N SER A 24 -2.96 0.22 10.20
CA SER A 24 -3.10 1.63 9.89
C SER A 24 -4.59 1.99 9.88
N GLU A 25 -4.96 3.06 10.58
CA GLU A 25 -6.35 3.52 10.69
C GLU A 25 -6.74 4.51 9.57
N HIS A 26 -5.75 5.19 8.99
CA HIS A 26 -5.93 6.19 7.93
C HIS A 26 -5.92 5.59 6.51
N LEU A 27 -5.78 4.26 6.40
CA LEU A 27 -5.86 3.52 5.14
C LEU A 27 -7.22 2.83 4.99
N VAL A 28 -7.89 3.11 3.88
CA VAL A 28 -9.17 2.50 3.53
C VAL A 28 -8.93 1.43 2.48
N MET A 29 -9.41 0.21 2.70
CA MET A 29 -9.30 -0.86 1.71
C MET A 29 -10.19 -0.53 0.51
N VAL A 30 -9.60 -0.46 -0.67
CA VAL A 30 -10.30 -0.17 -1.93
C VAL A 30 -10.40 -1.39 -2.83
N GLY A 31 -9.58 -2.41 -2.59
CA GLY A 31 -9.60 -3.65 -3.37
C GLY A 31 -8.76 -4.76 -2.74
N ALA A 32 -8.87 -5.95 -3.32
CA ALA A 32 -8.03 -7.09 -2.95
C ALA A 32 -7.74 -7.93 -4.20
N GLY A 33 -6.47 -8.30 -4.37
CA GLY A 33 -6.01 -9.26 -5.36
C GLY A 33 -6.14 -10.67 -4.81
N VAL A 34 -7.05 -11.45 -5.38
CA VAL A 34 -7.25 -12.87 -5.04
C VAL A 34 -6.73 -13.74 -6.18
N PHE A 35 -5.81 -14.66 -5.86
CA PHE A 35 -5.30 -15.65 -6.81
C PHE A 35 -5.61 -17.04 -6.29
N GLN A 36 -6.28 -17.85 -7.12
CA GLN A 36 -6.71 -19.22 -6.76
C GLN A 36 -7.53 -19.31 -5.47
N GLY A 37 -8.33 -18.28 -5.17
CA GLY A 37 -9.17 -18.23 -3.97
C GLY A 37 -8.44 -17.75 -2.71
N GLU A 38 -7.14 -17.49 -2.78
CA GLU A 38 -6.35 -16.91 -1.69
C GLU A 38 -6.11 -15.42 -1.92
N CYS A 39 -6.35 -14.60 -0.90
CA CYS A 39 -6.00 -13.18 -0.95
C CYS A 39 -4.48 -13.02 -0.89
N ARG A 40 -3.89 -12.56 -2.00
CA ARG A 40 -2.44 -12.39 -2.16
C ARG A 40 -1.98 -11.01 -1.77
N GLU A 41 -2.79 -10.02 -2.10
CA GLU A 41 -2.54 -8.60 -1.84
C GLU A 41 -3.86 -7.87 -1.56
N GLU A 42 -3.78 -6.85 -0.73
CA GLU A 42 -4.88 -5.93 -0.46
C GLU A 42 -4.47 -4.53 -0.91
N HIS A 43 -5.35 -3.82 -1.60
CA HIS A 43 -5.11 -2.45 -2.05
C HIS A 43 -5.85 -1.48 -1.14
N TYR A 44 -5.14 -0.46 -0.72
CA TYR A 44 -5.60 0.56 0.20
C TYR A 44 -5.34 1.95 -0.38
N GLU A 45 -6.16 2.90 0.03
CA GLU A 45 -5.97 4.32 -0.27
C GLU A 45 -5.95 5.11 1.05
N CYS A 46 -4.99 6.02 1.17
CA CYS A 46 -4.92 6.90 2.33
C CYS A 46 -6.01 7.98 2.24
N SER A 47 -6.89 8.04 3.24
CA SER A 47 -7.94 9.07 3.29
C SER A 47 -7.39 10.48 3.49
N THR A 48 -6.14 10.63 3.93
CA THR A 48 -5.50 11.92 4.23
C THR A 48 -4.76 12.50 3.03
N CYS A 49 -3.93 11.70 2.36
CA CYS A 49 -3.08 12.16 1.26
C CYS A 49 -3.42 11.56 -0.11
N GLY A 50 -4.39 10.64 -0.18
CA GLY A 50 -4.78 9.96 -1.42
C GLY A 50 -3.74 8.99 -1.96
N ALA A 51 -2.70 8.66 -1.19
CA ALA A 51 -1.68 7.71 -1.61
C ALA A 51 -2.24 6.29 -1.69
N ALA A 52 -1.94 5.59 -2.78
CA ALA A 52 -2.28 4.19 -2.95
C ALA A 52 -1.22 3.30 -2.28
N PHE A 53 -1.67 2.26 -1.60
CA PHE A 53 -0.86 1.27 -0.92
C PHE A 53 -1.29 -0.14 -1.30
N ALA A 54 -0.32 -1.04 -1.39
CA ALA A 54 -0.53 -2.47 -1.49
C ALA A 54 0.02 -3.12 -0.21
N ARG A 55 -0.80 -3.95 0.42
CA ARG A 55 -0.40 -4.79 1.54
C ARG A 55 -0.21 -6.20 1.02
N VAL A 56 1.02 -6.67 1.04
CA VAL A 56 1.35 -8.03 0.58
C VAL A 56 1.08 -9.02 1.71
N LEU A 57 0.17 -9.95 1.50
CA LEU A 57 -0.24 -10.94 2.52
C LEU A 57 0.46 -12.29 2.36
N THR A 58 1.02 -12.56 1.18
CA THR A 58 1.61 -13.86 0.86
C THR A 58 3.05 -13.74 0.37
N GLY A 59 3.81 -14.84 0.45
CA GLY A 59 5.24 -14.85 0.18
C GLY A 59 6.07 -14.96 1.47
N GLU A 60 7.38 -14.77 1.32
CA GLU A 60 8.33 -14.81 2.43
C GLU A 60 8.07 -13.65 3.40
N ALA A 61 8.46 -13.82 4.67
CA ALA A 61 8.14 -12.84 5.72
C ALA A 61 8.66 -11.43 5.39
N GLU A 62 9.80 -11.34 4.72
CA GLU A 62 10.44 -10.09 4.28
C GLU A 62 9.67 -9.40 3.14
N SER A 63 8.87 -10.15 2.37
CA SER A 63 8.05 -9.63 1.27
C SER A 63 6.66 -9.18 1.72
N ARG A 64 6.23 -9.58 2.93
CA ARG A 64 4.92 -9.22 3.50
C ARG A 64 4.96 -7.84 4.13
N VAL A 65 5.14 -6.82 3.31
CA VAL A 65 5.26 -5.42 3.73
C VAL A 65 4.19 -4.54 3.08
N TRP A 66 4.06 -3.33 3.61
CA TRP A 66 3.31 -2.24 3.00
C TRP A 66 4.13 -1.59 1.89
N LEU A 67 3.59 -1.53 0.68
CA LEU A 67 4.22 -0.92 -0.48
C LEU A 67 3.38 0.27 -0.94
N ALA A 68 4.00 1.44 -1.04
CA ALA A 68 3.35 2.62 -1.60
C ALA A 68 3.35 2.44 -3.12
N VAL A 69 2.16 2.38 -3.70
CA VAL A 69 1.98 2.25 -5.14
C VAL A 69 2.04 3.66 -5.71
N ASN A 70 3.25 4.11 -6.03
CA ASN A 70 3.39 5.30 -6.85
C ASN A 70 2.93 4.94 -8.26
N SER A 71 1.81 5.51 -8.68
CA SER A 71 1.25 5.39 -10.03
C SER A 71 2.19 6.04 -11.06
N ILE A 72 3.38 5.47 -11.30
CA ILE A 72 4.10 5.73 -12.54
C ILE A 72 3.45 4.82 -13.57
N GLN A 73 2.27 5.22 -14.05
CA GLN A 73 1.62 4.58 -15.16
C GLN A 73 2.34 5.04 -16.42
N HIS A 74 3.07 4.11 -17.03
CA HIS A 74 3.93 4.29 -18.21
C HIS A 74 3.11 4.46 -19.50
#